data_AF-A0ABD6F4N3-F1
#
_entry.id   AF-A0ABD6F4N3-F1
#
_cell.length_a   1.000
_cell.length_b   1.000
_cell.length_c   1.000
_cell.angle_alpha   90.00
_cell.angle_beta   90.00
_cell.angle_gamma   90.00
#
_symmetry.space_group_name_H-M   'P 1'
#
loop_
_entity.id
_entity.type
_entity.pdbx_description
1 polymer ?
#
loop_
_entity_poly.entity_id
_entity_poly.type
_entity_poly.pdbx_seq_one_letter_code
_entity_poly.pdbx_strand_id
1 'polypeptide(L)' 'MERRKRRSPIDEYVDALMDSPEKLQRCTLFYQNLRSFYRKKWNCPLKAPHIQGVEVNLFRLYDTVVSFGGW' A
#
# COMPACT_ATOMS: atom_id res chain seq x y z
N MET A 1 23.90 -13.47 -2.06
CA MET A 1 22.77 -12.55 -1.92
C MET A 1 22.04 -12.51 -3.26
N GLU A 2 20.88 -13.16 -3.38
CA GLU A 2 20.05 -12.99 -4.58
C GLU A 2 19.73 -11.51 -4.75
N ARG A 3 20.14 -10.94 -5.89
CA ARG A 3 19.74 -9.60 -6.30
C ARG A 3 18.21 -9.61 -6.37
N ARG A 4 17.53 -8.94 -5.44
CA ARG A 4 16.08 -8.66 -5.55
C ARG A 4 15.87 -7.99 -6.91
N LYS A 5 15.36 -8.75 -7.89
CA LYS A 5 15.00 -8.22 -9.21
C LYS A 5 14.01 -7.09 -8.95
N ARG A 6 14.34 -5.88 -9.44
CA ARG A 6 13.42 -4.75 -9.41
C ARG A 6 12.18 -5.17 -10.20
N ARG A 7 11.03 -5.33 -9.51
CA ARG A 7 9.75 -5.56 -10.18
C ARG A 7 9.45 -4.34 -11.05
N SER A 8 9.06 -4.57 -12.30
CA SER A 8 8.74 -3.48 -13.19
C SER A 8 7.40 -2.85 -12.79
N PRO A 9 7.18 -1.54 -13.03
CA PRO A 9 5.89 -0.90 -12.76
C PRO A 9 4.70 -1.60 -13.46
N ILE A 10 4.99 -2.27 -14.58
CA ILE A 10 4.02 -3.02 -15.37
C ILE A 10 3.62 -4.32 -14.66
N ASP A 11 4.58 -5.05 -14.07
CA ASP A 11 4.28 -6.24 -13.25
C ASP A 11 3.38 -5.87 -12.07
N GLU A 12 3.59 -4.69 -11.49
CA GLU A 12 2.78 -4.19 -10.38
C GLU A 12 1.34 -3.87 -10.79
N TYR A 13 1.16 -3.33 -11.99
CA TYR A 13 -0.17 -3.07 -12.56
C TYR A 13 -0.90 -4.36 -12.93
N VAL A 14 -0.20 -5.33 -13.52
CA VAL A 14 -0.77 -6.65 -13.86
C VAL A 14 -1.16 -7.42 -12.60
N ASP A 15 -0.32 -7.41 -11.56
CA ASP A 15 -0.68 -8.00 -10.26
C ASP A 15 -1.93 -7.34 -9.67
N ALA A 16 -2.05 -6.01 -9.76
CA ALA A 16 -3.21 -5.28 -9.24
C ALA A 16 -4.51 -5.63 -9.99
N LEU A 17 -4.44 -5.94 -11.28
CA LEU A 17 -5.58 -6.41 -12.07
C LEU A 17 -6.01 -7.84 -11.73
N MET A 18 -5.12 -8.64 -11.12
CA MET A 18 -5.41 -9.99 -10.66
C MET A 18 -5.84 -10.07 -9.18
N ASP A 19 -5.98 -8.93 -8.50
CA ASP A 19 -6.40 -8.91 -7.10
C ASP A 19 -7.88 -9.32 -6.96
N SER A 20 -8.18 -10.14 -5.95
CA SER A 20 -9.55 -10.58 -5.66
C SER A 20 -10.44 -9.40 -5.26
N PRO A 21 -11.76 -9.46 -5.52
CA PRO A 21 -12.68 -8.39 -5.14
C PRO A 21 -12.66 -8.12 -3.63
N GLU A 22 -12.41 -9.13 -2.79
CA GLU A 22 -12.30 -8.92 -1.33
C GLU A 22 -11.05 -8.12 -0.97
N LYS A 23 -9.94 -8.30 -1.71
CA LYS A 23 -8.72 -7.52 -1.50
C LYS A 23 -8.91 -6.06 -1.88
N LEU A 24 -9.64 -5.77 -2.95
CA LEU A 24 -10.02 -4.41 -3.34
C LEU A 24 -10.88 -3.72 -2.28
N GLN A 25 -11.85 -4.43 -1.70
CA GLN A 25 -12.67 -3.92 -0.60
C GLN A 25 -11.82 -3.61 0.64
N ARG A 26 -10.92 -4.51 1.04
CA ARG A 26 -9.99 -4.29 2.16
C ARG A 26 -9.07 -3.09 1.92
N CYS A 27 -8.56 -2.93 0.70
CA CYS A 27 -7.75 -1.78 0.31
C CYS A 27 -8.52 -0.46 0.46
N THR A 28 -9.76 -0.42 -0.04
CA THR A 28 -10.62 0.77 0.05
C THR A 28 -10.89 1.14 1.51
N LEU A 29 -11.28 0.16 2.32
CA LEU A 29 -11.56 0.35 3.75
C LEU A 29 -10.30 0.83 4.49
N PHE A 30 -9.14 0.26 4.17
CA PHE A 30 -7.85 0.66 4.74
C PHE A 30 -7.58 2.15 4.50
N TYR A 31 -7.67 2.64 3.27
CA TYR A 31 -7.39 4.06 2.98
C TYR A 31 -8.44 5.00 3.58
N GLN A 32 -9.71 4.60 3.64
CA GLN A 32 -10.77 5.39 4.30
C GLN A 32 -10.47 5.56 5.81
N ASN A 33 -10.12 4.45 6.47
CA ASN A 33 -9.76 4.46 7.89
C ASN A 33 -8.49 5.27 8.13
N LEU A 34 -7.47 5.11 7.29
CA LEU A 34 -6.19 5.81 7.42
C LEU A 34 -6.35 7.32 7.25
N ARG A 35 -7.12 7.77 6.25
CA ARG A 35 -7.45 9.19 6.07
C ARG A 35 -8.22 9.75 7.27
N SER A 36 -9.19 8.99 7.77
CA SER A 36 -9.97 9.38 8.95
C SER A 36 -9.10 9.50 10.20
N PHE A 37 -8.15 8.57 10.39
CA PHE A 37 -7.18 8.59 11.48
C PHE A 37 -6.26 9.82 11.39
N TYR A 38 -5.67 10.08 10.22
CA TYR A 38 -4.79 11.23 10.01
C TYR A 38 -5.49 12.56 10.30
N ARG A 39 -6.73 12.70 9.81
CA ARG A 39 -7.56 13.88 10.07
C ARG A 39 -7.87 14.03 11.56
N LYS A 40 -8.24 12.94 12.25
CA LYS A 40 -8.57 12.99 13.68
C LYS A 40 -7.36 13.26 14.56
N LYS A 41 -6.20 12.67 14.25
CA LYS A 41 -5.02 12.70 15.11
C LYS A 41 -4.16 13.95 14.89
N TRP A 42 -4.04 14.40 13.65
CA TRP A 42 -3.12 15.47 13.25
C TRP A 42 -3.78 16.61 12.47
N ASN A 43 -5.10 16.56 12.25
CA ASN A 43 -5.84 17.52 11.43
C ASN A 43 -5.21 17.77 10.04
N CYS A 44 -4.58 16.74 9.48
CA CYS A 44 -3.88 16.83 8.21
C CYS A 44 -4.40 15.79 7.20
N PRO A 45 -4.33 16.08 5.89
CA PRO A 45 -4.63 15.10 4.88
C PRO A 45 -3.54 14.02 4.85
N LEU A 46 -3.95 12.76 4.65
CA LEU A 46 -3.02 11.68 4.37
C LEU A 46 -2.27 11.99 3.07
N LYS A 47 -0.93 12.09 3.16
CA LYS A 47 -0.03 12.15 2.00
C LYS A 47 0.81 10.88 1.97
N ALA A 48 0.73 10.12 0.88
CA ALA A 48 1.57 8.95 0.72
C ALA A 48 3.00 9.37 0.33
N PRO A 49 4.03 8.70 0.88
CA PRO A 49 5.41 8.98 0.53
C PRO A 49 5.69 8.54 -0.91
N HIS A 50 6.65 9.20 -1.55
CA HIS A 50 7.14 8.83 -2.87
C HIS A 50 8.55 8.25 -2.73
N ILE A 51 8.78 7.08 -3.32
CA ILE A 51 10.10 6.43 -3.36
C ILE A 51 10.48 6.31 -4.83
N GLN A 52 11.62 6.91 -5.20
CA GLN A 52 12.13 6.89 -6.59
C GLN A 52 11.10 7.40 -7.62
N GLY A 53 10.27 8.38 -7.24
CA GLY A 53 9.24 8.96 -8.11
C GLY A 53 7.93 8.17 -8.19
N VAL A 54 7.83 7.04 -7.48
CA VAL A 54 6.60 6.23 -7.40
C VAL A 54 5.92 6.44 -6.05
N GLU A 55 4.62 6.73 -6.06
CA GLU A 55 3.83 6.81 -4.83
C GLU A 55 3.73 5.41 -4.19
N VAL A 56 4.05 5.33 -2.90
CA VAL A 56 4.07 4.05 -2.18
C VAL A 56 2.64 3.60 -1.91
N ASN A 57 2.32 2.38 -2.34
CA ASN A 57 1.07 1.73 -1.94
C ASN A 57 1.13 1.29 -0.47
N LEU A 58 0.58 2.12 0.41
CA LEU A 58 0.55 1.90 1.86
C LEU A 58 -0.20 0.62 2.26
N PHE A 59 -1.22 0.23 1.50
CA PHE A 59 -1.96 -1.01 1.77
C PHE A 59 -1.08 -2.23 1.52
N ARG A 60 -0.34 -2.27 0.39
CA ARG A 60 0.62 -3.36 0.12
C ARG A 60 1.74 -3.40 1.15
N LEU A 61 2.26 -2.23 1.56
CA LEU A 61 3.29 -2.15 2.60
C LEU A 61 2.77 -2.73 3.92
N TYR A 62 1.57 -2.31 4.35
CA TYR A 62 0.91 -2.80 5.55
C TYR A 62 0.70 -4.32 5.49
N ASP A 63 0.10 -4.82 4.41
CA ASP A 63 -0.19 -6.25 4.22
C ASP A 63 1.10 -7.08 4.26
N THR A 64 2.17 -6.58 3.63
CA THR A 64 3.49 -7.22 3.65
C THR A 64 4.06 -7.25 5.07
N VAL A 65 4.15 -6.11 5.76
CA VAL A 65 4.72 -6.03 7.11
C VAL A 65 3.96 -6.92 8.10
N VAL A 66 2.62 -6.89 8.05
CA VAL A 66 1.78 -7.74 8.91
C VAL A 66 2.01 -9.22 8.62
N SER A 67 2.16 -9.60 7.34
CA SER A 67 2.46 -10.98 6.95
C SER A 67 3.81 -11.48 7.49
N PHE A 68 4.75 -10.57 7.78
CA PHE A 68 6.04 -10.89 8.41
C PHE A 68 6.04 -10.79 9.94
N GLY A 69 4.87 -10.66 10.57
CA GLY A 69 4.75 -10.61 12.03
C GLY A 69 4.63 -9.21 12.63
N GLY A 70 4.50 -8.18 11.78
CA GLY A 70 4.32 -6.80 12.21
C GLY A 70 5.62 -5.99 12.23
N TRP A 71 5.51 -4.77 12.77
CA TRP A 71 6.64 -3.87 13.01
C TRP A 71 7.36 -4.22 14.30
#